data_AF-A0A934JYS3-F1
#
_entry.id   AF-A0A934JYS3-F1
#
_cell.length_a   1.000
_cell.length_b   1.000
_cell.length_c   1.000
_cell.angle_alpha   90.00
_cell.angle_beta   90.00
_cell.angle_gamma   90.00
#
_symmetry.space_group_name_H-M   'P 1'
#
loop_
_entity.id
_entity.type
_entity.pdbx_description
1 polymer ?
#
loop_
_entity_poly.entity_id
_entity_poly.type
_entity_poly.pdbx_seq_one_letter_code
_entity_poly.pdbx_strand_id
1 'polypeptide(L)'
;MPGIDVMIAGTDSSLYAQGWDGHGWTGWRYFGGSSHSAPALASWGNGRLDVFVQGTDNALWHRWFDGVWSFWESLGGQLTSAPATAAWGPGRLDVVARGTHSAVWHCWFDGGRWHGWERLGGTVLSAPGLASWGPFRLDLFGQGNDNQLWHSWSNGMSWGAWEPLAGTLTSAPAAVSWGPGRVDVFTRGNDSGLWHRWWDSTGWFNWEPLGNSLTSAPAAATWGPGQLDVAFRGTDNALWHHQYGSSGWRGWQQLGGALASAPGASAWSAASNVVGSVPYHHQDYELSCEAASLQMALAHQGVNVSQGQELSDLGIDWRSGYYSGGVLRWGDPYQNFVGNPNGSEVALTGYGTFYSPITRIAGGYGGNVLRQGEGIPAADVYQAVLQNHPVVAWVSFDWRYHPPGAWLAFDGRWVQYQGPIEHSVTVVGVSNDSVYVLNPWFGPQWVSRSTFEAGYVTYRQMAVILQ
;
A
#
# COMPACT_ATOMS: atom_id res chain seq x y z
N MET A 1 -2.90 15.96 -16.01
CA MET A 1 -3.68 17.01 -15.33
C MET A 1 -3.51 16.81 -13.83
N PRO A 2 -3.22 17.83 -13.00
CA PRO A 2 -3.30 17.65 -11.55
C PRO A 2 -4.77 17.74 -11.07
N GLY A 3 -5.12 16.89 -10.12
CA GLY A 3 -6.30 16.99 -9.24
C GLY A 3 -7.66 16.68 -9.87
N ILE A 4 -8.08 15.41 -9.86
CA ILE A 4 -9.50 15.10 -9.63
C ILE A 4 -9.60 14.56 -8.20
N ASP A 5 -10.37 15.24 -7.36
CA ASP A 5 -10.61 14.88 -5.96
C ASP A 5 -12.09 14.54 -5.72
N VAL A 6 -12.99 15.11 -6.53
CA VAL A 6 -14.43 14.83 -6.47
C VAL A 6 -14.98 14.63 -7.88
N MET A 7 -15.82 13.61 -8.06
CA MET A 7 -16.59 13.39 -9.28
C MET A 7 -18.07 13.11 -8.96
N ILE A 8 -18.96 13.64 -9.79
CA ILE A 8 -20.42 13.46 -9.67
C ILE A 8 -21.05 13.14 -11.02
N ALA A 9 -22.23 12.52 -10.99
CA ALA A 9 -23.14 12.50 -12.12
C ALA A 9 -24.09 13.71 -12.03
N GLY A 10 -24.13 14.53 -13.08
CA GLY A 10 -25.02 15.68 -13.20
C GLY A 10 -26.47 15.28 -13.49
N THR A 11 -27.37 16.27 -13.47
CA THR A 11 -28.79 16.07 -13.83
C THR A 11 -29.00 15.64 -15.29
N ASP A 12 -28.02 15.94 -16.14
CA ASP A 12 -27.92 15.52 -17.55
C ASP A 12 -27.30 14.13 -17.72
N SER A 13 -27.04 13.41 -16.62
CA SER A 13 -26.32 12.14 -16.55
C SER A 13 -24.85 12.22 -16.96
N SER A 14 -24.32 13.40 -17.26
CA SER A 14 -22.91 13.59 -17.59
C SER A 14 -22.05 13.57 -16.34
N LEU A 15 -20.79 13.14 -16.47
CA LEU A 15 -19.85 13.21 -15.35
C LEU A 15 -19.19 14.58 -15.28
N TYR A 16 -19.07 15.10 -14.06
CA TYR A 16 -18.37 16.34 -13.75
C TYR A 16 -17.34 16.10 -12.66
N ALA A 17 -16.17 16.74 -12.80
CA ALA A 17 -15.07 16.61 -11.85
C ALA A 17 -14.63 17.96 -11.28
N GLN A 18 -14.08 17.94 -10.08
CA GLN A 18 -13.45 19.08 -9.42
C GLN A 18 -12.16 18.59 -8.74
N GLY A 19 -11.17 19.47 -8.64
CA GLY A 19 -9.91 19.19 -7.95
C GLY A 19 -9.55 20.25 -6.94
N TRP A 20 -8.63 19.93 -6.05
CA TRP A 20 -7.98 20.84 -5.12
C TRP A 20 -6.55 21.13 -5.60
N ASP A 21 -6.19 22.40 -5.78
CA ASP A 21 -4.88 22.81 -6.33
C ASP A 21 -3.84 23.17 -5.24
N GLY A 22 -4.17 22.95 -3.96
CA GLY A 22 -3.36 23.36 -2.83
C GLY A 22 -3.74 24.71 -2.23
N HIS A 23 -4.52 25.53 -2.95
CA HIS A 23 -4.97 26.85 -2.51
C HIS A 23 -6.49 27.01 -2.56
N GLY A 24 -7.18 26.23 -3.39
CA GLY A 24 -8.63 26.27 -3.54
C GLY A 24 -9.17 25.10 -4.35
N TRP A 25 -10.50 24.97 -4.34
CA TRP A 25 -11.20 24.06 -5.25
C TRP A 25 -11.28 24.68 -6.64
N THR A 26 -10.97 23.92 -7.69
CA THR A 26 -11.16 24.34 -9.09
C THR A 26 -12.64 24.52 -9.41
N GLY A 27 -13.02 25.10 -10.56
CA GLY A 27 -14.42 24.99 -11.03
C GLY A 27 -14.81 23.55 -11.41
N TRP A 28 -16.11 23.26 -11.43
CA TRP A 28 -16.63 22.01 -12.02
C TRP A 28 -16.30 21.94 -13.51
N ARG A 29 -15.76 20.81 -13.95
CA ARG A 29 -15.39 20.58 -15.36
C ARG A 29 -16.12 19.35 -15.89
N TYR A 30 -16.63 19.46 -17.12
CA TYR A 30 -17.22 18.34 -17.84
C TYR A 30 -16.16 17.25 -18.08
N PHE A 31 -16.45 16.02 -17.68
CA PHE A 31 -15.54 14.87 -17.78
C PHE A 31 -15.89 13.93 -18.96
N GLY A 32 -17.14 14.02 -19.46
CA GLY A 32 -17.66 13.13 -20.49
C GLY A 32 -18.11 11.78 -19.96
N GLY A 33 -18.81 11.02 -20.80
CA GLY A 33 -19.50 9.79 -20.40
C GLY A 33 -20.89 10.06 -19.82
N SER A 34 -21.70 9.01 -19.69
CA SER A 34 -23.04 9.07 -19.11
C SER A 34 -23.18 7.97 -18.05
N SER A 35 -23.64 8.35 -16.85
CA SER A 35 -23.83 7.43 -15.73
C SER A 35 -25.18 7.65 -15.07
N HIS A 36 -25.84 6.57 -14.67
CA HIS A 36 -27.04 6.60 -13.83
C HIS A 36 -26.74 6.50 -12.33
N SER A 37 -25.47 6.33 -11.96
CA SER A 37 -25.06 6.13 -10.58
C SER A 37 -23.80 6.93 -10.20
N ALA A 38 -23.49 6.96 -8.91
CA ALA A 38 -22.29 7.62 -8.42
C ALA A 38 -21.03 6.93 -8.99
N PRO A 39 -20.04 7.70 -9.46
CA PRO A 39 -18.77 7.14 -9.92
C PRO A 39 -17.96 6.58 -8.76
N ALA A 40 -17.24 5.49 -9.02
CA ALA A 40 -16.23 4.95 -8.10
C ALA A 40 -14.83 5.27 -8.65
N LEU A 41 -13.92 5.63 -7.75
CA LEU A 41 -12.60 6.15 -8.09
C LEU A 41 -11.54 5.38 -7.30
N ALA A 42 -10.45 4.99 -7.94
CA ALA A 42 -9.30 4.38 -7.29
C ALA A 42 -7.98 4.87 -7.90
N SER A 43 -6.94 4.89 -7.09
CA SER A 43 -5.56 5.08 -7.54
C SER A 43 -4.69 4.01 -6.91
N TRP A 44 -3.85 3.38 -7.73
CA TRP A 44 -2.89 2.37 -7.28
C TRP A 44 -1.42 2.81 -7.46
N GLY A 45 -1.19 4.05 -7.89
CA GLY A 45 0.15 4.56 -8.16
C GLY A 45 0.14 6.03 -8.58
N ASN A 46 1.31 6.67 -8.50
CA ASN A 46 1.44 8.05 -8.89
C ASN A 46 1.11 8.26 -10.37
N GLY A 47 0.36 9.31 -10.69
CA GLY A 47 -0.09 9.59 -12.05
C GLY A 47 -1.15 8.63 -12.59
N ARG A 48 -1.69 7.73 -11.74
CA ARG A 48 -2.76 6.81 -12.09
C ARG A 48 -4.07 7.19 -11.38
N LEU A 49 -5.15 7.34 -12.13
CA LEU A 49 -6.50 7.42 -11.56
C LEU A 49 -7.44 6.60 -12.44
N ASP A 50 -8.22 5.72 -11.83
CA ASP A 50 -9.18 4.85 -12.49
C ASP A 50 -10.61 5.25 -12.06
N VAL A 51 -11.48 5.39 -13.05
CA VAL A 51 -12.87 5.85 -12.91
C VAL A 51 -13.79 4.75 -13.40
N PHE A 52 -14.75 4.37 -12.55
CA PHE A 52 -15.73 3.33 -12.82
C PHE A 52 -17.14 3.87 -12.69
N VAL A 53 -18.00 3.56 -13.67
CA VAL A 53 -19.40 3.97 -13.66
C VAL A 53 -20.32 2.87 -14.17
N GLN A 54 -21.58 2.92 -13.75
CA GLN A 54 -22.64 2.15 -14.40
C GLN A 54 -23.14 2.91 -15.62
N GLY A 55 -22.93 2.34 -16.81
CA GLY A 55 -23.42 2.90 -18.06
C GLY A 55 -24.94 2.81 -18.21
N THR A 56 -25.47 3.47 -19.23
CA THR A 56 -26.91 3.44 -19.58
C THR A 56 -27.39 2.06 -20.03
N ASP A 57 -26.46 1.18 -20.40
CA ASP A 57 -26.66 -0.23 -20.74
C ASP A 57 -26.55 -1.18 -19.53
N ASN A 58 -26.40 -0.62 -18.32
CA ASN A 58 -26.13 -1.33 -17.06
C ASN A 58 -24.80 -2.11 -17.04
N ALA A 59 -23.88 -1.88 -17.98
CA ALA A 59 -22.53 -2.43 -17.90
C ALA A 59 -21.65 -1.56 -16.98
N LEU A 60 -20.57 -2.14 -16.48
CA LEU A 60 -19.49 -1.38 -15.86
C LEU A 60 -18.63 -0.77 -16.97
N TRP A 61 -18.48 0.55 -16.92
CA TRP A 61 -17.60 1.30 -17.80
C TRP A 61 -16.42 1.84 -17.02
N HIS A 62 -15.24 1.75 -17.62
CA HIS A 62 -13.96 2.10 -17.02
C HIS A 62 -13.23 3.11 -17.90
N ARG A 63 -12.56 4.06 -17.25
CA ARG A 63 -11.64 5.01 -17.89
C ARG A 63 -10.52 5.34 -16.92
N TRP A 64 -9.30 5.49 -17.42
CA TRP A 64 -8.15 5.76 -16.57
C TRP A 64 -7.29 6.91 -17.09
N PHE A 65 -6.49 7.46 -16.20
CA PHE A 65 -5.46 8.45 -16.46
C PHE A 65 -4.08 7.85 -16.20
N ASP A 66 -3.14 7.98 -17.12
CA ASP A 66 -1.73 7.55 -16.97
C ASP A 66 -0.76 8.58 -17.59
N GLY A 67 -1.11 9.87 -17.46
CA GLY A 67 -0.48 10.98 -18.18
C GLY A 67 -1.41 11.55 -19.25
N VAL A 68 -2.23 10.69 -19.87
CA VAL A 68 -3.36 11.06 -20.73
C VAL A 68 -4.59 10.28 -20.27
N TRP A 69 -5.79 10.79 -20.55
CA TRP A 69 -7.01 10.02 -20.31
C TRP A 69 -7.24 9.02 -21.43
N SER A 70 -7.49 7.77 -21.09
CA SER A 70 -7.92 6.75 -22.05
C SER A 70 -9.32 7.06 -22.63
N PHE A 71 -9.73 6.28 -23.62
CA PHE A 71 -11.16 6.19 -23.98
C PHE A 71 -11.91 5.34 -22.95
N TRP A 72 -13.22 5.52 -22.89
CA TRP A 72 -14.08 4.62 -22.11
C TRP A 72 -14.03 3.20 -22.69
N GLU A 73 -13.84 2.21 -21.82
CA GLU A 73 -13.97 0.80 -22.14
C GLU A 73 -15.09 0.16 -21.32
N SER A 74 -15.79 -0.82 -21.91
CA SER A 74 -16.78 -1.61 -21.19
C SER A 74 -16.11 -2.85 -20.60
N LEU A 75 -16.32 -3.06 -19.31
CA LEU A 75 -15.93 -4.28 -18.58
C LEU A 75 -17.12 -5.25 -18.45
N GLY A 76 -18.20 -5.01 -19.21
CA GLY A 76 -19.40 -5.83 -19.23
C GLY A 76 -20.15 -5.85 -17.89
N GLY A 77 -20.85 -6.96 -17.63
CA GLY A 77 -21.70 -7.13 -16.44
C GLY A 77 -23.12 -6.57 -16.61
N GLN A 78 -23.95 -6.78 -15.59
CA GLN A 78 -25.33 -6.29 -15.49
C GLN A 78 -25.55 -5.75 -14.08
N LEU A 79 -25.19 -4.50 -13.89
CA LEU A 79 -25.20 -3.80 -12.61
C LEU A 79 -26.62 -3.33 -12.28
N THR A 80 -26.97 -3.41 -11.00
CA THR A 80 -28.22 -2.89 -10.42
C THR A 80 -27.94 -1.91 -9.28
N SER A 81 -26.70 -1.44 -9.17
CA SER A 81 -26.22 -0.42 -8.24
C SER A 81 -25.01 0.33 -8.80
N ALA A 82 -24.61 1.41 -8.13
CA ALA A 82 -23.28 1.99 -8.28
C ALA A 82 -22.19 0.93 -8.00
N PRO A 83 -21.04 1.00 -8.69
CA PRO A 83 -19.86 0.21 -8.34
C PRO A 83 -19.18 0.78 -7.08
N ALA A 84 -18.36 -0.05 -6.44
CA ALA A 84 -17.32 0.37 -5.50
C ALA A 84 -15.99 -0.27 -5.91
N THR A 85 -14.88 0.44 -5.67
CA THR A 85 -13.56 -0.02 -6.09
C THR A 85 -12.54 0.16 -4.97
N ALA A 86 -11.55 -0.73 -4.92
CA ALA A 86 -10.38 -0.59 -4.06
C ALA A 86 -9.12 -0.99 -4.82
N ALA A 87 -7.99 -0.42 -4.43
CA ALA A 87 -6.66 -0.81 -4.85
C ALA A 87 -5.85 -1.21 -3.62
N TRP A 88 -5.18 -2.36 -3.67
CA TRP A 88 -4.34 -2.83 -2.56
C TRP A 88 -2.84 -2.84 -2.88
N GLY A 89 -2.48 -2.52 -4.12
CA GLY A 89 -1.10 -2.39 -4.56
C GLY A 89 -1.02 -1.97 -6.03
N PRO A 90 0.18 -1.62 -6.52
CA PRO A 90 0.38 -1.25 -7.91
C PRO A 90 -0.06 -2.36 -8.87
N GLY A 91 -0.71 -1.95 -9.96
CA GLY A 91 -1.27 -2.88 -10.94
C GLY A 91 -2.48 -3.66 -10.43
N ARG A 92 -3.03 -3.34 -9.26
CA ARG A 92 -4.21 -4.02 -8.76
C ARG A 92 -5.40 -3.07 -8.58
N LEU A 93 -6.52 -3.47 -9.16
CA LEU A 93 -7.84 -2.90 -8.89
C LEU A 93 -8.85 -4.02 -8.68
N ASP A 94 -9.75 -3.82 -7.72
CA ASP A 94 -10.87 -4.72 -7.44
C ASP A 94 -12.14 -3.89 -7.47
N VAL A 95 -13.13 -4.32 -8.27
CA VAL A 95 -14.41 -3.62 -8.43
C VAL A 95 -15.54 -4.56 -8.05
N VAL A 96 -16.43 -4.07 -7.19
CA VAL A 96 -17.63 -4.78 -6.77
C VAL A 96 -18.87 -3.98 -7.12
N ALA A 97 -19.95 -4.69 -7.44
CA ALA A 97 -21.25 -4.08 -7.65
C ALA A 97 -22.37 -5.08 -7.32
N ARG A 98 -23.56 -4.57 -7.03
CA ARG A 98 -24.75 -5.42 -6.98
C ARG A 98 -25.19 -5.76 -8.40
N GLY A 99 -25.43 -7.03 -8.66
CA GLY A 99 -25.94 -7.52 -9.94
C GLY A 99 -27.38 -8.06 -9.83
N THR A 100 -27.69 -9.05 -10.66
CA THR A 100 -28.99 -9.76 -10.59
C THR A 100 -29.13 -10.55 -9.29
N HIS A 101 -30.37 -10.81 -8.88
CA HIS A 101 -30.71 -11.51 -7.63
C HIS A 101 -30.16 -10.82 -6.36
N SER A 102 -29.89 -9.51 -6.44
CA SER A 102 -29.33 -8.70 -5.35
C SER A 102 -27.99 -9.22 -4.80
N ALA A 103 -27.29 -10.07 -5.55
CA ALA A 103 -25.99 -10.60 -5.16
C ALA A 103 -24.88 -9.59 -5.46
N VAL A 104 -23.78 -9.66 -4.69
CA VAL A 104 -22.55 -8.94 -5.01
C VAL A 104 -21.76 -9.73 -6.05
N TRP A 105 -21.30 -9.00 -7.06
CA TRP A 105 -20.41 -9.47 -8.11
C TRP A 105 -19.10 -8.71 -8.03
N HIS A 106 -18.01 -9.36 -8.45
CA HIS A 106 -16.64 -8.85 -8.37
C HIS A 106 -15.90 -9.08 -9.70
N CYS A 107 -15.14 -8.09 -10.15
CA CYS A 107 -14.15 -8.22 -11.22
C CYS A 107 -12.88 -7.47 -10.83
N TRP A 108 -11.73 -7.83 -11.40
CA TRP A 108 -10.45 -7.25 -10.97
C TRP A 108 -9.43 -7.16 -12.09
N PHE A 109 -8.46 -6.26 -11.92
CA PHE A 109 -7.29 -6.09 -12.76
C PHE A 109 -6.04 -6.59 -12.02
N ASP A 110 -5.17 -7.33 -12.69
CA ASP A 110 -3.97 -7.95 -12.10
C ASP A 110 -2.63 -7.37 -12.58
N GLY A 111 -2.67 -6.25 -13.29
CA GLY A 111 -1.49 -5.57 -13.84
C GLY A 111 -1.32 -5.83 -15.33
N GLY A 112 -1.84 -6.95 -15.83
CA GLY A 112 -1.83 -7.30 -17.26
C GLY A 112 -3.20 -7.30 -17.91
N ARG A 113 -4.25 -7.68 -17.17
CA ARG A 113 -5.60 -7.79 -17.74
C ARG A 113 -6.71 -7.68 -16.70
N TRP A 114 -7.91 -7.39 -17.21
CA TRP A 114 -9.16 -7.57 -16.47
C TRP A 114 -9.59 -9.04 -16.46
N HIS A 115 -10.01 -9.51 -15.29
CA HIS A 115 -10.69 -10.79 -15.12
C HIS A 115 -12.21 -10.57 -15.11
N GLY A 116 -12.94 -11.56 -15.62
CA GLY A 116 -14.40 -11.48 -15.74
C GLY A 116 -15.11 -11.47 -14.38
N TRP A 117 -16.42 -11.20 -14.43
CA TRP A 117 -17.26 -11.13 -13.23
C TRP A 117 -17.43 -12.50 -12.55
N GLU A 118 -17.11 -12.55 -11.26
CA GLU A 118 -17.44 -13.66 -10.37
C GLU A 118 -18.56 -13.27 -9.40
N ARG A 119 -19.40 -14.23 -9.03
CA ARG A 119 -20.49 -14.02 -8.07
C ARG A 119 -20.00 -14.33 -6.66
N LEU A 120 -19.94 -13.31 -5.79
CA LEU A 120 -19.57 -13.48 -4.37
C LEU A 120 -20.75 -13.90 -3.49
N GLY A 121 -21.97 -13.84 -4.02
CA GLY A 121 -23.18 -14.17 -3.27
C GLY A 121 -23.63 -13.00 -2.38
N GLY A 122 -24.22 -13.34 -1.23
CA GLY A 122 -24.95 -12.37 -0.40
C GLY A 122 -26.25 -11.87 -1.05
N THR A 123 -27.03 -11.11 -0.27
CA THR A 123 -28.20 -10.37 -0.73
C THR A 123 -28.13 -8.98 -0.14
N VAL A 124 -27.78 -7.98 -0.95
CA VAL A 124 -27.59 -6.60 -0.50
C VAL A 124 -28.66 -5.65 -1.07
N LEU A 125 -29.21 -4.79 -0.23
CA LEU A 125 -30.26 -3.82 -0.56
C LEU A 125 -29.74 -2.52 -1.16
N SER A 126 -28.45 -2.23 -1.03
CA SER A 126 -27.81 -1.01 -1.51
C SER A 126 -26.57 -1.32 -2.37
N ALA A 127 -25.93 -0.26 -2.89
CA ALA A 127 -24.59 -0.40 -3.49
C ALA A 127 -23.60 -0.88 -2.42
N PRO A 128 -22.63 -1.75 -2.76
CA PRO A 128 -21.62 -2.18 -1.81
C PRO A 128 -20.62 -1.06 -1.48
N GLY A 129 -19.94 -1.19 -0.34
CA GLY A 129 -18.71 -0.46 -0.02
C GLY A 129 -17.52 -1.42 -0.07
N LEU A 130 -16.36 -0.96 -0.52
CA LEU A 130 -15.14 -1.78 -0.62
C LEU A 130 -13.93 -0.98 -0.13
N ALA A 131 -13.12 -1.57 0.73
CA ALA A 131 -11.85 -1.00 1.18
C ALA A 131 -10.73 -2.05 1.15
N SER A 132 -9.50 -1.57 1.10
CA SER A 132 -8.32 -2.40 1.37
C SER A 132 -7.37 -1.66 2.31
N TRP A 133 -6.83 -2.39 3.28
CA TRP A 133 -5.77 -1.89 4.16
C TRP A 133 -4.42 -2.57 3.92
N GLY A 134 -4.31 -3.42 2.91
CA GLY A 134 -3.06 -4.09 2.59
C GLY A 134 -3.17 -5.11 1.46
N PRO A 135 -2.03 -5.60 0.94
CA PRO A 135 -2.01 -6.56 -0.14
C PRO A 135 -2.88 -7.78 0.14
N PHE A 136 -3.60 -8.24 -0.88
CA PHE A 136 -4.53 -9.37 -0.82
C PHE A 136 -5.73 -9.19 0.12
N ARG A 137 -5.82 -8.06 0.83
CA ARG A 137 -6.91 -7.79 1.75
C ARG A 137 -7.95 -6.90 1.10
N LEU A 138 -9.19 -7.38 1.08
CA LEU A 138 -10.37 -6.60 0.74
C LEU A 138 -11.41 -6.76 1.85
N ASP A 139 -12.09 -5.68 2.18
CA ASP A 139 -13.19 -5.64 3.12
C ASP A 139 -14.42 -5.09 2.38
N LEU A 140 -15.41 -5.94 2.19
CA LEU A 140 -16.64 -5.70 1.44
C LEU A 140 -17.81 -5.52 2.40
N PHE A 141 -18.59 -4.47 2.16
CA PHE A 141 -19.71 -4.06 2.99
C PHE A 141 -20.99 -3.95 2.18
N GLY A 142 -22.12 -4.26 2.79
CA GLY A 142 -23.43 -4.07 2.17
C GLY A 142 -24.55 -3.98 3.20
N GLN A 143 -25.66 -3.36 2.81
CA GLN A 143 -26.88 -3.36 3.62
C GLN A 143 -27.65 -4.67 3.41
N GLY A 144 -27.89 -5.43 4.47
CA GLY A 144 -28.70 -6.65 4.42
C GLY A 144 -30.21 -6.37 4.35
N ASN A 145 -31.02 -7.42 4.17
CA ASN A 145 -32.49 -7.31 4.15
C ASN A 145 -33.09 -6.84 5.49
N ASP A 146 -32.32 -6.98 6.57
CA ASP A 146 -32.62 -6.53 7.93
C ASP A 146 -32.16 -5.08 8.18
N ASN A 147 -31.69 -4.37 7.15
CA ASN A 147 -31.08 -3.06 7.22
C ASN A 147 -29.80 -3.00 8.07
N GLN A 148 -29.20 -4.13 8.45
CA GLN A 148 -27.91 -4.14 9.16
C GLN A 148 -26.76 -3.98 8.17
N LEU A 149 -25.61 -3.53 8.68
CA LEU A 149 -24.36 -3.62 7.94
C LEU A 149 -23.91 -5.08 7.94
N TRP A 150 -23.65 -5.63 6.76
CA TRP A 150 -23.03 -6.93 6.58
C TRP A 150 -21.64 -6.77 5.98
N HIS A 151 -20.73 -7.64 6.39
CA HIS A 151 -19.32 -7.61 6.04
C HIS A 151 -18.85 -8.97 5.53
N SER A 152 -18.02 -8.97 4.49
CA SER A 152 -17.25 -10.13 4.02
C SER A 152 -15.85 -9.63 3.64
N TRP A 153 -14.85 -10.48 3.69
CA TRP A 153 -13.46 -10.07 3.42
C TRP A 153 -12.71 -11.11 2.61
N SER A 154 -11.64 -10.71 1.95
CA SER A 154 -10.70 -11.60 1.26
C SER A 154 -9.30 -11.45 1.84
N ASN A 155 -8.52 -12.53 1.79
CA ASN A 155 -7.08 -12.53 2.08
C ASN A 155 -6.26 -13.02 0.88
N GLY A 156 -6.85 -12.98 -0.33
CA GLY A 156 -6.23 -13.40 -1.58
C GLY A 156 -6.47 -14.86 -1.97
N MET A 157 -6.93 -15.71 -1.04
CA MET A 157 -7.22 -17.12 -1.35
C MET A 157 -8.72 -17.36 -1.60
N SER A 158 -9.57 -16.73 -0.78
CA SER A 158 -11.03 -16.86 -0.87
C SER A 158 -11.73 -15.74 -0.12
N TRP A 159 -12.98 -15.48 -0.49
CA TRP A 159 -13.88 -14.63 0.29
C TRP A 159 -14.43 -15.37 1.51
N GLY A 160 -14.41 -14.70 2.66
CA GLY A 160 -15.00 -15.15 3.91
C GLY A 160 -16.53 -15.13 3.86
N ALA A 161 -17.16 -15.87 4.77
CA ALA A 161 -18.61 -15.83 4.95
C ALA A 161 -19.06 -14.43 5.38
N TRP A 162 -20.28 -14.05 4.98
CA TRP A 162 -20.88 -12.80 5.40
C TRP A 162 -21.19 -12.81 6.91
N GLU A 163 -20.79 -11.76 7.61
CA GLU A 163 -21.06 -11.55 9.03
C GLU A 163 -21.84 -10.23 9.27
N PRO A 164 -22.77 -10.18 10.23
CA PRO A 164 -23.47 -8.95 10.58
C PRO A 164 -22.61 -8.07 11.50
N LEU A 165 -22.55 -6.78 11.22
CA LEU A 165 -21.88 -5.75 12.03
C LEU A 165 -22.87 -4.79 12.72
N ALA A 166 -24.12 -5.22 12.85
CA ALA A 166 -25.22 -4.47 13.45
C ALA A 166 -25.49 -3.11 12.75
N GLY A 167 -26.21 -2.22 13.44
CA GLY A 167 -26.62 -0.91 12.92
C GLY A 167 -27.95 -0.96 12.17
N THR A 168 -28.45 0.22 11.80
CA THR A 168 -29.66 0.34 10.95
C THR A 168 -29.40 1.37 9.87
N LEU A 169 -29.09 0.86 8.68
CA LEU A 169 -28.68 1.63 7.53
C LEU A 169 -29.90 2.14 6.77
N THR A 170 -29.87 3.41 6.39
CA THR A 170 -30.83 4.03 5.47
C THR A 170 -30.15 4.52 4.18
N SER A 171 -28.90 4.14 3.96
CA SER A 171 -28.12 4.40 2.74
C SER A 171 -27.10 3.28 2.46
N ALA A 172 -26.48 3.32 1.27
CA ALA A 172 -25.28 2.53 0.99
C ALA A 172 -24.14 2.90 1.97
N PRO A 173 -23.32 1.91 2.39
CA PRO A 173 -22.11 2.17 3.17
C PRO A 173 -20.98 2.72 2.28
N ALA A 174 -20.22 3.69 2.80
CA ALA A 174 -18.92 4.07 2.25
C ALA A 174 -17.82 3.48 3.13
N ALA A 175 -16.88 2.75 2.53
CA ALA A 175 -15.76 2.11 3.24
C ALA A 175 -14.44 2.68 2.74
N VAL A 176 -13.49 2.87 3.66
CA VAL A 176 -12.16 3.42 3.36
C VAL A 176 -11.15 2.88 4.37
N SER A 177 -9.87 2.88 4.01
CA SER A 177 -8.78 2.58 4.94
C SER A 177 -7.62 3.55 4.73
N TRP A 178 -7.16 4.17 5.81
CA TRP A 178 -5.99 5.04 5.80
C TRP A 178 -4.66 4.31 6.08
N GLY A 179 -4.67 2.99 6.27
CA GLY A 179 -3.45 2.25 6.59
C GLY A 179 -3.69 0.83 7.14
N PRO A 180 -2.60 0.06 7.32
CA PRO A 180 -2.66 -1.33 7.75
C PRO A 180 -3.48 -1.54 9.02
N GLY A 181 -4.34 -2.56 8.98
CA GLY A 181 -5.19 -2.91 10.12
C GLY A 181 -6.30 -1.91 10.43
N ARG A 182 -6.55 -0.91 9.57
CA ARG A 182 -7.70 0.01 9.69
C ARG A 182 -8.74 -0.24 8.61
N VAL A 183 -10.02 -0.26 8.99
CA VAL A 183 -11.12 0.03 8.05
C VAL A 183 -12.13 0.94 8.74
N ASP A 184 -12.61 1.95 8.04
CA ASP A 184 -13.65 2.87 8.48
C ASP A 184 -14.87 2.74 7.56
N VAL A 185 -16.06 2.64 8.15
CA VAL A 185 -17.33 2.50 7.43
C VAL A 185 -18.30 3.58 7.88
N PHE A 186 -18.85 4.29 6.90
CA PHE A 186 -19.77 5.41 7.09
C PHE A 186 -21.12 5.09 6.46
N THR A 187 -22.20 5.45 7.14
CA THR A 187 -23.55 5.29 6.61
C THR A 187 -24.52 6.31 7.19
N ARG A 188 -25.70 6.44 6.58
CA ARG A 188 -26.81 7.22 7.12
C ARG A 188 -27.66 6.33 8.04
N GLY A 189 -27.97 6.84 9.23
CA GLY A 189 -28.86 6.20 10.20
C GLY A 189 -30.35 6.53 9.99
N ASN A 190 -31.22 6.01 10.86
CA ASN A 190 -32.66 6.31 10.86
C ASN A 190 -32.99 7.77 11.22
N ASP A 191 -32.11 8.40 11.99
CA ASP A 191 -32.14 9.81 12.35
C ASP A 191 -31.67 10.74 11.22
N SER A 192 -31.38 10.17 10.03
CA SER A 192 -30.73 10.85 8.91
C SER A 192 -29.31 11.35 9.21
N GLY A 193 -28.73 11.01 10.37
CA GLY A 193 -27.38 11.39 10.77
C GLY A 193 -26.30 10.52 10.13
N LEU A 194 -25.07 11.03 10.11
CA LEU A 194 -23.89 10.25 9.73
C LEU A 194 -23.48 9.36 10.91
N TRP A 195 -23.31 8.08 10.63
CA TRP A 195 -22.85 7.08 11.56
C TRP A 195 -21.55 6.45 11.07
N HIS A 196 -20.66 6.16 12.01
CA HIS A 196 -19.32 5.66 11.75
C HIS A 196 -19.04 4.41 12.58
N ARG A 197 -18.39 3.41 11.98
CA ARG A 197 -17.88 2.21 12.64
C ARG A 197 -16.53 1.86 12.04
N TRP A 198 -15.58 1.44 12.87
CA TRP A 198 -14.23 1.12 12.40
C TRP A 198 -13.64 -0.15 13.01
N TRP A 199 -12.62 -0.68 12.34
CA TRP A 199 -11.77 -1.79 12.75
C TRP A 199 -10.35 -1.29 12.99
N ASP A 200 -9.63 -1.77 14.02
CA ASP A 200 -8.27 -1.31 14.34
C ASP A 200 -7.22 -2.41 14.58
N SER A 201 -7.34 -3.54 13.90
CA SER A 201 -6.57 -4.80 14.07
C SER A 201 -6.99 -5.65 15.26
N THR A 202 -7.62 -5.06 16.29
CA THR A 202 -8.07 -5.82 17.46
C THR A 202 -9.52 -6.25 17.37
N GLY A 203 -10.36 -5.45 16.70
CA GLY A 203 -11.79 -5.68 16.64
C GLY A 203 -12.55 -4.55 15.97
N TRP A 204 -13.84 -4.81 15.73
CA TRP A 204 -14.79 -3.77 15.33
C TRP A 204 -15.26 -2.97 16.54
N PHE A 205 -15.17 -1.65 16.46
CA PHE A 205 -15.69 -0.73 17.46
C PHE A 205 -17.19 -0.56 17.34
N ASN A 206 -17.81 0.02 18.36
CA ASN A 206 -19.23 0.35 18.34
C ASN A 206 -19.52 1.46 17.33
N TRP A 207 -20.76 1.50 16.85
CA TRP A 207 -21.26 2.61 16.04
C TRP A 207 -21.21 3.92 16.83
N GLU A 208 -20.57 4.93 16.27
CA GLU A 208 -20.57 6.29 16.80
C GLU A 208 -21.40 7.24 15.91
N PRO A 209 -22.26 8.09 16.50
CA PRO A 209 -22.95 9.12 15.76
C PRO A 209 -22.01 10.32 15.54
N LEU A 210 -21.86 10.74 14.28
CA LEU A 210 -21.15 11.97 13.91
C LEU A 210 -22.12 13.15 13.70
N GLY A 211 -23.42 12.87 13.54
CA GLY A 211 -24.49 13.87 13.47
C GLY A 211 -24.76 14.40 12.06
N ASN A 212 -25.26 15.64 11.98
CA ASN A 212 -25.76 16.30 10.76
C ASN A 212 -27.00 15.59 10.14
N SER A 213 -27.47 16.02 8.97
CA SER A 213 -28.65 15.46 8.29
C SER A 213 -28.37 15.27 6.80
N LEU A 214 -28.30 14.01 6.37
CA LEU A 214 -27.89 13.58 5.05
C LEU A 214 -29.09 13.21 4.19
N THR A 215 -29.13 13.70 2.95
CA THR A 215 -30.12 13.31 1.93
C THR A 215 -29.55 12.39 0.85
N SER A 216 -28.34 11.88 1.05
CA SER A 216 -27.65 10.90 0.21
C SER A 216 -26.90 9.86 1.04
N ALA A 217 -26.35 8.83 0.37
CA ALA A 217 -25.26 8.06 0.96
C ALA A 217 -24.02 8.95 1.15
N PRO A 218 -23.18 8.68 2.17
CA PRO A 218 -21.88 9.34 2.29
C PRO A 218 -20.89 8.80 1.25
N ALA A 219 -19.83 9.56 1.01
CA ALA A 219 -18.61 9.11 0.37
C ALA A 219 -17.44 9.41 1.30
N ALA A 220 -16.46 8.53 1.35
CA ALA A 220 -15.31 8.67 2.24
C ALA A 220 -14.02 8.48 1.45
N ALA A 221 -13.02 9.30 1.76
CA ALA A 221 -11.70 9.25 1.16
C ALA A 221 -10.64 9.45 2.25
N THR A 222 -9.42 9.02 1.94
CA THR A 222 -8.25 9.24 2.77
C THR A 222 -7.10 9.71 1.90
N TRP A 223 -6.40 10.73 2.36
CA TRP A 223 -5.16 11.21 1.77
C TRP A 223 -3.96 10.88 2.64
N GLY A 224 -4.08 10.00 3.64
CA GLY A 224 -2.95 9.56 4.47
C GLY A 224 -3.35 9.00 5.83
N PRO A 225 -2.43 8.35 6.57
CA PRO A 225 -2.68 7.77 7.88
C PRO A 225 -3.29 8.77 8.85
N GLY A 226 -4.34 8.34 9.52
CA GLY A 226 -5.05 9.19 10.49
C GLY A 226 -5.77 10.38 9.86
N GLN A 227 -5.98 10.40 8.54
CA GLN A 227 -6.73 11.43 7.83
C GLN A 227 -7.90 10.82 7.05
N LEU A 228 -9.11 11.30 7.32
CA LEU A 228 -10.32 10.95 6.56
C LEU A 228 -11.06 12.22 6.19
N ASP A 229 -11.63 12.20 5.00
CA ASP A 229 -12.61 13.18 4.56
C ASP A 229 -13.89 12.42 4.19
N VAL A 230 -15.01 12.86 4.75
CA VAL A 230 -16.34 12.31 4.50
C VAL A 230 -17.22 13.40 3.94
N ALA A 231 -17.87 13.12 2.82
CA ALA A 231 -18.71 14.07 2.12
C ALA A 231 -20.09 13.50 1.79
N PHE A 232 -21.09 14.37 1.75
CA PHE A 232 -22.48 13.98 1.43
C PHE A 232 -23.31 15.17 0.95
N ARG A 233 -24.53 14.87 0.48
CA ARG A 233 -25.54 15.89 0.20
C ARG A 233 -26.38 16.22 1.44
N GLY A 234 -26.44 17.49 1.81
CA GLY A 234 -27.26 18.00 2.92
C GLY A 234 -28.74 18.16 2.56
N THR A 235 -29.54 18.67 3.50
CA THR A 235 -30.97 19.00 3.30
C THR A 235 -31.20 20.21 2.38
N ASP A 236 -30.17 21.03 2.22
CA ASP A 236 -30.07 22.17 1.31
C ASP A 236 -29.59 21.79 -0.10
N ASN A 237 -29.39 20.49 -0.37
CA ASN A 237 -28.75 19.94 -1.56
C ASN A 237 -27.30 20.37 -1.77
N ALA A 238 -26.64 21.03 -0.82
CA ALA A 238 -25.23 21.36 -0.91
C ALA A 238 -24.34 20.16 -0.56
N LEU A 239 -23.07 20.22 -1.01
CA LEU A 239 -22.02 19.31 -0.56
C LEU A 239 -21.59 19.72 0.85
N TRP A 240 -21.70 18.79 1.78
CA TRP A 240 -21.18 18.92 3.14
C TRP A 240 -19.99 18.01 3.33
N HIS A 241 -19.08 18.43 4.19
CA HIS A 241 -17.77 17.83 4.39
C HIS A 241 -17.41 17.75 5.89
N HIS A 242 -16.81 16.63 6.29
CA HIS A 242 -16.29 16.35 7.63
C HIS A 242 -14.90 15.75 7.54
N GLN A 243 -13.97 16.25 8.35
CA GLN A 243 -12.59 15.82 8.32
C GLN A 243 -12.18 15.22 9.67
N TYR A 244 -11.53 14.05 9.64
CA TYR A 244 -10.80 13.48 10.76
C TYR A 244 -9.31 13.74 10.58
N GLY A 245 -8.62 14.11 11.66
CA GLY A 245 -7.17 14.28 11.67
C GLY A 245 -6.54 14.02 13.04
N SER A 246 -5.35 14.58 13.28
CA SER A 246 -4.55 14.37 14.50
C SER A 246 -5.24 14.74 15.82
N SER A 247 -6.30 15.53 15.79
CA SER A 247 -7.08 15.95 16.96
C SER A 247 -8.51 15.38 16.96
N GLY A 248 -8.78 14.36 16.14
CA GLY A 248 -10.10 13.80 15.93
C GLY A 248 -10.93 14.54 14.86
N TRP A 249 -12.24 14.35 14.93
CA TRP A 249 -13.22 14.96 14.02
C TRP A 249 -13.28 16.49 14.17
N ARG A 250 -13.23 17.20 13.04
CA ARG A 250 -13.31 18.67 12.94
C ARG A 250 -14.76 19.13 12.72
N GLY A 251 -15.00 20.44 12.76
CA GLY A 251 -16.33 20.99 12.47
C GLY A 251 -16.81 20.72 11.04
N TRP A 252 -18.13 20.66 10.86
CA TRP A 252 -18.79 20.51 9.56
C TRP A 252 -18.53 21.71 8.64
N GLN A 253 -18.27 21.43 7.36
CA GLN A 253 -18.05 22.44 6.33
C GLN A 253 -19.06 22.28 5.20
N GLN A 254 -19.73 23.36 4.81
CA GLN A 254 -20.58 23.42 3.61
C GLN A 254 -19.73 23.92 2.43
N LEU A 255 -19.57 23.10 1.40
CA LEU A 255 -18.76 23.41 0.22
C LEU A 255 -19.62 23.94 -0.96
N GLY A 256 -20.93 24.08 -0.76
CA GLY A 256 -21.87 24.63 -1.73
C GLY A 256 -22.32 23.63 -2.81
N GLY A 257 -22.88 24.14 -3.91
CA GLY A 257 -23.43 23.33 -5.01
C GLY A 257 -24.91 22.94 -4.82
N ALA A 258 -25.49 22.30 -5.84
CA ALA A 258 -26.84 21.74 -5.83
C ALA A 258 -26.79 20.32 -6.42
N LEU A 259 -26.57 19.34 -5.55
CA LEU A 259 -26.26 17.96 -5.94
C LEU A 259 -27.53 17.19 -6.30
N ALA A 260 -27.55 16.56 -7.47
CA ALA A 260 -28.63 15.67 -7.89
C ALA A 260 -28.46 14.23 -7.37
N SER A 261 -27.24 13.82 -7.05
CA SER A 261 -26.87 12.48 -6.57
C SER A 261 -26.06 12.51 -5.29
N ALA A 262 -25.75 11.32 -4.74
CA ALA A 262 -24.65 11.18 -3.79
C ALA A 262 -23.31 11.58 -4.45
N PRO A 263 -22.36 12.15 -3.70
CA PRO A 263 -21.01 12.38 -4.19
C PRO A 263 -20.24 11.05 -4.32
N GLY A 264 -19.24 11.01 -5.20
CA GLY A 264 -18.12 10.06 -5.11
C GLY A 264 -16.88 10.81 -4.59
N ALA A 265 -16.12 10.19 -3.68
CA ALA A 265 -14.92 10.79 -3.10
C ALA A 265 -13.72 9.86 -3.31
N SER A 266 -12.60 10.43 -3.73
CA SER A 266 -11.29 9.79 -3.71
C SER A 266 -10.26 10.86 -3.43
N ALA A 267 -9.20 10.54 -2.71
CA ALA A 267 -8.04 11.40 -2.67
C ALA A 267 -6.97 10.86 -3.61
N TRP A 268 -6.10 11.74 -4.10
CA TRP A 268 -4.77 11.34 -4.56
C TRP A 268 -4.11 10.68 -3.35
N SER A 269 -3.91 9.36 -3.40
CA SER A 269 -3.32 8.64 -2.28
C SER A 269 -2.04 9.35 -1.85
N ALA A 270 -1.85 9.60 -0.55
CA ALA A 270 -0.49 9.80 -0.06
C ALA A 270 0.24 8.45 -0.17
N ALA A 271 0.92 8.32 -1.31
CA ALA A 271 2.05 7.47 -1.61
C ALA A 271 2.17 6.21 -0.72
N SER A 272 1.44 5.15 -1.08
CA SER A 272 2.05 3.83 -1.11
C SER A 272 2.67 3.64 -2.50
N ASN A 273 3.99 3.68 -2.59
CA ASN A 273 4.67 3.21 -3.81
C ASN A 273 5.32 1.88 -3.50
N VAL A 274 5.03 0.86 -4.30
CA VAL A 274 5.79 -0.38 -4.32
C VAL A 274 6.44 -0.47 -5.69
N VAL A 275 7.78 -0.54 -5.70
CA VAL A 275 8.58 -0.81 -6.87
C VAL A 275 8.07 -2.10 -7.51
N GLY A 276 7.40 -1.98 -8.65
CA GLY A 276 6.88 -3.12 -9.38
C GLY A 276 8.03 -3.89 -10.05
N SER A 277 7.85 -5.21 -10.24
CA SER A 277 8.81 -6.10 -10.95
C SER A 277 10.05 -6.54 -10.17
N VAL A 278 10.11 -6.34 -8.86
CA VAL A 278 11.16 -6.93 -8.01
C VAL A 278 10.74 -8.34 -7.58
N PRO A 279 11.34 -9.43 -8.10
CA PRO A 279 11.01 -10.79 -7.66
C PRO A 279 11.50 -11.04 -6.23
N TYR A 280 10.74 -11.83 -5.47
CA TYR A 280 11.21 -12.31 -4.18
C TYR A 280 12.15 -13.51 -4.35
N HIS A 281 13.30 -13.45 -3.68
CA HIS A 281 14.25 -14.55 -3.57
C HIS A 281 14.56 -14.82 -2.10
N HIS A 282 14.30 -16.06 -1.65
CA HIS A 282 14.78 -16.53 -0.36
C HIS A 282 16.30 -16.76 -0.44
N GLN A 283 17.01 -16.55 0.65
CA GLN A 283 18.45 -16.80 0.68
C GLN A 283 18.79 -18.30 0.51
N ASP A 284 19.78 -18.63 -0.31
CA ASP A 284 20.16 -20.01 -0.64
C ASP A 284 21.07 -20.64 0.45
N TYR A 285 21.77 -19.78 1.21
CA TYR A 285 22.72 -20.14 2.27
C TYR A 285 22.34 -19.46 3.59
N GLU A 286 22.81 -20.00 4.73
CA GLU A 286 22.44 -19.53 6.07
C GLU A 286 22.77 -18.04 6.32
N LEU A 287 23.82 -17.52 5.69
CA LEU A 287 24.33 -16.15 5.87
C LEU A 287 24.44 -15.39 4.54
N SER A 288 23.51 -15.62 3.61
CA SER A 288 23.53 -15.00 2.27
C SER A 288 22.46 -13.92 2.08
N CYS A 289 22.03 -13.25 3.16
CA CYS A 289 20.95 -12.27 3.10
C CYS A 289 21.29 -11.08 2.18
N GLU A 290 22.56 -10.65 2.13
CA GLU A 290 23.02 -9.54 1.30
C GLU A 290 23.05 -9.92 -0.18
N ALA A 291 23.44 -11.16 -0.47
CA ALA A 291 23.41 -11.69 -1.82
C ALA A 291 21.97 -11.88 -2.31
N ALA A 292 21.09 -12.43 -1.47
CA ALA A 292 19.68 -12.54 -1.79
C ALA A 292 19.04 -11.16 -2.01
N SER A 293 19.38 -10.18 -1.17
CA SER A 293 18.87 -8.81 -1.32
C SER A 293 19.38 -8.12 -2.58
N LEU A 294 20.65 -8.31 -2.93
CA LEU A 294 21.21 -7.80 -4.17
C LEU A 294 20.55 -8.46 -5.39
N GLN A 295 20.39 -9.79 -5.38
CA GLN A 295 19.72 -10.54 -6.43
C GLN A 295 18.32 -9.98 -6.72
N MET A 296 17.53 -9.73 -5.66
CA MET A 296 16.21 -9.12 -5.80
C MET A 296 16.29 -7.74 -6.45
N ALA A 297 17.15 -6.86 -5.93
CA ALA A 297 17.28 -5.49 -6.44
C ALA A 297 17.82 -5.41 -7.87
N LEU A 298 18.75 -6.30 -8.26
CA LEU A 298 19.30 -6.38 -9.62
C LEU A 298 18.29 -6.89 -10.64
N ALA A 299 17.42 -7.82 -10.24
CA ALA A 299 16.38 -8.35 -11.12
C ALA A 299 15.41 -7.26 -11.58
N HIS A 300 15.20 -6.21 -10.79
CA HIS A 300 14.45 -5.01 -11.20
C HIS A 300 15.04 -4.30 -12.42
N GLN A 301 16.36 -4.34 -12.56
CA GLN A 301 17.09 -3.79 -13.71
C GLN A 301 17.21 -4.79 -14.88
N GLY A 302 16.57 -5.96 -14.76
CA GLY A 302 16.69 -7.06 -15.72
C GLY A 302 18.01 -7.81 -15.62
N VAL A 303 18.78 -7.63 -14.54
CA VAL A 303 20.03 -8.36 -14.29
C VAL A 303 19.72 -9.60 -13.46
N ASN A 304 19.84 -10.78 -14.09
CA ASN A 304 19.61 -12.07 -13.43
C ASN A 304 20.94 -12.71 -13.05
N VAL A 305 21.21 -12.79 -11.75
CA VAL A 305 22.39 -13.46 -11.18
C VAL A 305 21.94 -14.38 -10.03
N SER A 306 22.70 -15.45 -9.75
CA SER A 306 22.43 -16.36 -8.63
C SER A 306 23.27 -16.00 -7.41
N GLN A 307 22.77 -16.29 -6.21
CA GLN A 307 23.51 -16.01 -4.98
C GLN A 307 24.85 -16.76 -4.91
N GLY A 308 24.93 -17.96 -5.48
CA GLY A 308 26.19 -18.70 -5.61
C GLY A 308 27.20 -17.99 -6.51
N GLN A 309 26.75 -17.35 -7.58
CA GLN A 309 27.61 -16.52 -8.44
C GLN A 309 28.02 -15.23 -7.71
N GLU A 310 27.10 -14.57 -7.01
CA GLU A 310 27.42 -13.42 -6.17
C GLU A 310 28.49 -13.72 -5.13
N LEU A 311 28.35 -14.81 -4.37
CA LEU A 311 29.33 -15.23 -3.38
C LEU A 311 30.70 -15.55 -3.99
N SER A 312 30.73 -16.14 -5.19
CA SER A 312 31.96 -16.36 -5.95
C SER A 312 32.65 -15.03 -6.28
N ASP A 313 31.90 -14.06 -6.79
CA ASP A 313 32.44 -12.79 -7.30
C ASP A 313 32.73 -11.77 -6.18
N LEU A 314 32.05 -11.88 -5.03
CA LEU A 314 32.41 -11.17 -3.79
C LEU A 314 33.79 -11.58 -3.30
N GLY A 315 34.17 -12.84 -3.53
CA GLY A 315 35.28 -13.52 -2.87
C GLY A 315 34.95 -13.82 -1.41
N ILE A 316 35.42 -14.96 -0.90
CA ILE A 316 35.19 -15.39 0.48
C ILE A 316 36.51 -15.44 1.26
N ASP A 317 36.54 -14.76 2.40
CA ASP A 317 37.56 -14.94 3.43
C ASP A 317 37.17 -16.10 4.36
N TRP A 318 37.70 -17.30 4.09
CA TRP A 318 37.36 -18.52 4.83
C TRP A 318 37.91 -18.58 6.27
N ARG A 319 38.66 -17.58 6.72
CA ARG A 319 39.25 -17.57 8.06
C ARG A 319 38.19 -17.32 9.13
N SER A 320 38.12 -18.21 10.12
CA SER A 320 37.26 -18.04 11.30
C SER A 320 37.72 -16.88 12.18
N GLY A 321 36.76 -16.27 12.88
CA GLY A 321 37.03 -15.24 13.87
C GLY A 321 37.62 -15.84 15.15
N TYR A 322 38.46 -15.08 15.83
CA TYR A 322 39.04 -15.50 17.11
C TYR A 322 39.30 -14.29 18.02
N TYR A 323 39.34 -14.53 19.33
CA TYR A 323 39.70 -13.50 20.29
C TYR A 323 41.21 -13.49 20.54
N SER A 324 41.81 -12.31 20.53
CA SER A 324 43.22 -12.08 20.89
C SER A 324 43.32 -10.87 21.79
N GLY A 325 43.83 -11.06 23.02
CA GLY A 325 43.94 -9.98 24.01
C GLY A 325 42.61 -9.31 24.35
N GLY A 326 41.49 -10.06 24.32
CA GLY A 326 40.14 -9.54 24.54
C GLY A 326 39.51 -8.83 23.33
N VAL A 327 40.23 -8.72 22.21
CA VAL A 327 39.73 -8.10 20.97
C VAL A 327 39.35 -9.21 19.98
N LEU A 328 38.12 -9.16 19.46
CA LEU A 328 37.72 -10.02 18.35
C LEU A 328 38.53 -9.67 17.10
N ARG A 329 39.04 -10.69 16.42
CA ARG A 329 39.77 -10.60 15.15
C ARG A 329 39.03 -11.41 14.09
N TRP A 330 38.76 -10.81 12.93
CA TRP A 330 38.09 -11.50 11.83
C TRP A 330 38.38 -10.88 10.47
N GLY A 331 37.67 -11.31 9.41
CA GLY A 331 37.77 -10.73 8.07
C GLY A 331 37.22 -9.30 8.01
N ASP A 332 37.49 -8.61 6.90
CA ASP A 332 36.92 -7.28 6.62
C ASP A 332 35.72 -7.39 5.67
N PRO A 333 34.48 -7.19 6.15
CA PRO A 333 33.27 -7.26 5.32
C PRO A 333 33.18 -6.11 4.30
N TYR A 334 34.03 -5.09 4.41
CA TYR A 334 34.16 -4.04 3.39
C TYR A 334 35.00 -4.47 2.18
N GLN A 335 35.73 -5.59 2.27
CA GLN A 335 36.58 -6.10 1.19
C GLN A 335 35.93 -7.29 0.47
N ASN A 336 35.36 -8.23 1.23
CA ASN A 336 34.87 -9.52 0.75
C ASN A 336 33.82 -10.12 1.71
N PHE A 337 33.28 -11.30 1.38
CA PHE A 337 32.40 -12.05 2.28
C PHE A 337 33.23 -12.69 3.41
N VAL A 338 32.79 -12.53 4.65
CA VAL A 338 33.53 -12.98 5.83
C VAL A 338 33.01 -14.31 6.34
N GLY A 339 33.87 -15.33 6.29
CA GLY A 339 33.61 -16.69 6.75
C GLY A 339 32.74 -17.53 5.82
N ASN A 340 32.30 -18.69 6.29
CA ASN A 340 31.50 -19.65 5.53
C ASN A 340 30.05 -19.13 5.35
N PRO A 341 29.50 -19.09 4.12
CA PRO A 341 28.09 -18.75 3.88
C PRO A 341 27.07 -19.67 4.58
N ASN A 342 27.46 -20.91 4.91
CA ASN A 342 26.70 -21.84 5.78
C ASN A 342 27.33 -21.96 7.17
N GLY A 343 27.91 -20.86 7.65
CA GLY A 343 28.55 -20.75 8.95
C GLY A 343 27.62 -20.16 10.01
N SER A 344 28.19 -19.77 11.13
CA SER A 344 27.45 -19.18 12.25
C SER A 344 28.21 -17.99 12.81
N GLU A 345 27.49 -16.88 12.98
CA GLU A 345 28.01 -15.69 13.66
C GLU A 345 28.39 -15.99 15.11
N VAL A 346 27.57 -16.79 15.81
CA VAL A 346 27.81 -17.18 17.21
C VAL A 346 29.07 -18.03 17.34
N ALA A 347 29.29 -18.95 16.39
CA ALA A 347 30.48 -19.80 16.37
C ALA A 347 31.71 -19.12 15.74
N LEU A 348 31.58 -17.87 15.26
CA LEU A 348 32.62 -17.13 14.54
C LEU A 348 33.12 -17.85 13.27
N THR A 349 32.24 -18.61 12.63
CA THR A 349 32.57 -19.36 11.40
C THR A 349 32.02 -18.72 10.13
N GLY A 350 31.06 -17.81 10.24
CA GLY A 350 30.52 -17.01 9.14
C GLY A 350 29.86 -15.72 9.64
N TYR A 351 29.92 -14.65 8.84
CA TYR A 351 29.29 -13.36 9.14
C TYR A 351 28.43 -12.87 7.98
N GLY A 352 29.06 -12.40 6.91
CA GLY A 352 28.36 -11.67 5.85
C GLY A 352 29.30 -10.69 5.13
N THR A 353 28.72 -9.67 4.50
CA THR A 353 29.46 -8.64 3.77
C THR A 353 28.74 -7.29 3.83
N PHE A 354 29.44 -6.19 3.57
CA PHE A 354 28.86 -4.85 3.62
C PHE A 354 28.64 -4.24 2.23
N TYR A 355 28.18 -3.00 2.21
CA TYR A 355 27.80 -2.28 1.00
C TYR A 355 28.89 -2.24 -0.09
N SER A 356 30.17 -2.25 0.29
CA SER A 356 31.29 -2.00 -0.63
C SER A 356 31.49 -3.17 -1.62
N PRO A 357 31.63 -4.43 -1.16
CA PRO A 357 31.66 -5.58 -2.06
C PRO A 357 30.37 -5.76 -2.86
N ILE A 358 29.21 -5.54 -2.23
CA ILE A 358 27.89 -5.61 -2.89
C ILE A 358 27.81 -4.63 -4.07
N THR A 359 28.20 -3.37 -3.85
CA THR A 359 28.25 -2.35 -4.91
C THR A 359 29.20 -2.76 -6.03
N ARG A 360 30.38 -3.30 -5.68
CA ARG A 360 31.40 -3.71 -6.65
C ARG A 360 30.87 -4.80 -7.59
N ILE A 361 30.25 -5.85 -7.05
CA ILE A 361 29.70 -6.93 -7.88
C ILE A 361 28.46 -6.49 -8.65
N ALA A 362 27.60 -5.65 -8.06
CA ALA A 362 26.45 -5.07 -8.76
C ALA A 362 26.88 -4.34 -10.05
N GLY A 363 27.90 -3.49 -9.96
CA GLY A 363 28.49 -2.83 -11.13
C GLY A 363 29.15 -3.80 -12.11
N GLY A 364 29.78 -4.87 -11.60
CA GLY A 364 30.36 -5.95 -12.41
C GLY A 364 29.33 -6.69 -13.27
N TYR A 365 28.09 -6.82 -12.78
CA TYR A 365 26.98 -7.42 -13.53
C TYR A 365 26.26 -6.45 -14.46
N GLY A 366 26.68 -5.18 -14.51
CA GLY A 366 26.01 -4.13 -15.28
C GLY A 366 24.85 -3.46 -14.56
N GLY A 367 24.69 -3.70 -13.25
CA GLY A 367 23.74 -2.97 -12.42
C GLY A 367 24.15 -1.53 -12.21
N ASN A 368 23.19 -0.60 -12.29
CA ASN A 368 23.39 0.80 -12.00
C ASN A 368 23.10 1.12 -10.53
N VAL A 369 24.15 1.49 -9.79
CA VAL A 369 24.06 1.91 -8.40
C VAL A 369 24.00 3.44 -8.34
N LEU A 370 22.89 3.97 -7.84
CA LEU A 370 22.66 5.42 -7.73
C LEU A 370 23.37 6.03 -6.52
N ARG A 371 23.38 5.29 -5.40
CA ARG A 371 24.01 5.70 -4.15
C ARG A 371 24.28 4.51 -3.26
N GLN A 372 25.34 4.57 -2.48
CA GLN A 372 25.79 3.48 -1.62
C GLN A 372 26.60 4.03 -0.45
N GLY A 373 26.59 3.31 0.68
CA GLY A 373 27.43 3.62 1.83
C GLY A 373 26.70 3.59 3.17
N GLU A 374 27.43 3.96 4.23
CA GLU A 374 26.87 4.30 5.54
C GLU A 374 26.34 5.74 5.53
N GLY A 375 25.41 6.05 6.45
CA GLY A 375 24.86 7.39 6.65
C GLY A 375 23.87 7.82 5.58
N ILE A 376 23.18 6.88 4.93
CA ILE A 376 22.07 7.17 4.02
C ILE A 376 20.80 7.30 4.87
N PRO A 377 20.26 8.51 5.10
CA PRO A 377 19.06 8.70 5.93
C PRO A 377 17.89 7.85 5.44
N ALA A 378 17.05 7.36 6.36
CA ALA A 378 15.87 6.57 5.99
C ALA A 378 14.93 7.33 5.05
N ALA A 379 14.86 8.67 5.17
CA ALA A 379 14.14 9.53 4.23
C ALA A 379 14.62 9.36 2.78
N ASP A 380 15.92 9.15 2.55
CA ASP A 380 16.49 8.96 1.21
C ASP A 380 16.16 7.56 0.68
N VAL A 381 16.11 6.54 1.56
CA VAL A 381 15.59 5.20 1.21
C VAL A 381 14.14 5.31 0.74
N TYR A 382 13.31 6.05 1.49
CA TYR A 382 11.91 6.27 1.14
C TYR A 382 11.78 6.99 -0.22
N GLN A 383 12.57 8.04 -0.44
CA GLN A 383 12.55 8.78 -1.71
C GLN A 383 13.01 7.92 -2.89
N ALA A 384 14.02 7.07 -2.71
CA ALA A 384 14.46 6.14 -3.75
C ALA A 384 13.31 5.20 -4.15
N VAL A 385 12.65 4.58 -3.17
CA VAL A 385 11.51 3.69 -3.42
C VAL A 385 10.36 4.44 -4.11
N LEU A 386 10.06 5.68 -3.70
CA LEU A 386 9.09 6.54 -4.37
C LEU A 386 9.45 6.84 -5.83
N GLN A 387 10.74 6.81 -6.17
CA GLN A 387 11.28 6.99 -7.52
C GLN A 387 11.44 5.69 -8.30
N ASN A 388 10.86 4.58 -7.81
CA ASN A 388 10.92 3.25 -8.42
C ASN A 388 12.33 2.62 -8.38
N HIS A 389 13.12 2.94 -7.35
CA HIS A 389 14.48 2.44 -7.12
C HIS A 389 14.50 1.51 -5.89
N PRO A 390 14.74 0.19 -6.04
CA PRO A 390 14.85 -0.72 -4.90
C PRO A 390 16.13 -0.43 -4.10
N VAL A 391 16.08 -0.73 -2.80
CA VAL A 391 17.18 -0.43 -1.88
C VAL A 391 17.57 -1.66 -1.08
N VAL A 392 18.83 -2.09 -1.16
CA VAL A 392 19.40 -3.06 -0.21
C VAL A 392 19.78 -2.31 1.06
N ALA A 393 19.22 -2.69 2.20
CA ALA A 393 19.43 -2.03 3.49
C ALA A 393 19.85 -3.03 4.56
N TRP A 394 20.86 -2.68 5.35
CA TRP A 394 21.32 -3.47 6.50
C TRP A 394 20.56 -3.07 7.76
N VAL A 395 20.01 -4.05 8.46
CA VAL A 395 19.13 -3.90 9.61
C VAL A 395 19.45 -4.95 10.66
N SER A 396 19.03 -4.74 11.91
CA SER A 396 19.08 -5.82 12.89
C SER A 396 18.00 -6.87 12.62
N PHE A 397 18.35 -8.14 12.80
CA PHE A 397 17.45 -9.27 12.60
C PHE A 397 16.16 -9.19 13.45
N ASP A 398 16.24 -8.56 14.63
CA ASP A 398 15.12 -8.37 15.56
C ASP A 398 14.42 -7.00 15.42
N TRP A 399 14.83 -6.18 14.45
CA TRP A 399 14.34 -4.83 14.20
C TRP A 399 14.50 -3.84 15.36
N ARG A 400 15.47 -4.06 16.24
CA ARG A 400 15.76 -3.16 17.36
C ARG A 400 17.09 -2.47 17.20
N TYR A 401 17.25 -1.34 17.87
CA TYR A 401 18.55 -0.71 17.98
C TYR A 401 19.44 -1.53 18.90
N HIS A 402 20.68 -1.78 18.47
CA HIS A 402 21.72 -2.37 19.30
C HIS A 402 22.95 -1.47 19.34
N PRO A 403 23.57 -1.30 20.53
CA PRO A 403 24.75 -0.47 20.67
C PRO A 403 25.93 -1.04 19.89
N PRO A 404 26.81 -0.19 19.35
CA PRO A 404 27.85 -0.63 18.46
C PRO A 404 28.97 -1.41 19.18
N GLY A 405 29.18 -2.67 18.77
CA GLY A 405 30.39 -3.45 19.00
C GLY A 405 31.42 -3.26 17.88
N ALA A 406 32.65 -3.73 18.08
CA ALA A 406 33.67 -3.69 17.04
C ALA A 406 34.65 -4.88 17.11
N TRP A 407 35.12 -5.33 15.95
CA TRP A 407 36.28 -6.20 15.83
C TRP A 407 37.40 -5.53 15.05
N LEU A 408 38.62 -6.01 15.23
CA LEU A 408 39.77 -5.54 14.47
C LEU A 408 40.08 -6.55 13.37
N ALA A 409 39.79 -6.17 12.13
CA ALA A 409 39.96 -7.03 10.97
C ALA A 409 41.44 -7.41 10.75
N PHE A 410 41.68 -8.49 10.01
CA PHE A 410 43.03 -9.01 9.76
C PHE A 410 43.94 -8.04 9.00
N ASP A 411 43.36 -7.08 8.28
CA ASP A 411 44.07 -6.00 7.58
C ASP A 411 44.30 -4.75 8.47
N GLY A 412 43.84 -4.78 9.72
CA GLY A 412 43.98 -3.69 10.69
C GLY A 412 42.83 -2.69 10.71
N ARG A 413 41.76 -2.88 9.93
CA ARG A 413 40.56 -2.03 9.99
C ARG A 413 39.71 -2.36 11.22
N TRP A 414 39.26 -1.33 11.95
CA TRP A 414 38.19 -1.51 12.93
C TRP A 414 36.84 -1.59 12.22
N VAL A 415 36.14 -2.70 12.41
CA VAL A 415 34.84 -2.99 11.80
C VAL A 415 33.78 -2.92 12.90
N GLN A 416 32.77 -2.07 12.72
CA GLN A 416 31.61 -2.08 13.60
C GLN A 416 30.76 -3.31 13.27
N TYR A 417 30.34 -4.05 14.31
CA TYR A 417 29.54 -5.26 14.12
C TYR A 417 28.58 -5.51 15.28
N GLN A 418 27.38 -5.99 14.96
CA GLN A 418 26.40 -6.45 15.94
C GLN A 418 25.98 -7.87 15.57
N GLY A 419 26.74 -8.86 16.03
CA GLY A 419 26.37 -10.27 15.87
C GLY A 419 25.68 -10.80 17.14
N PRO A 420 24.78 -11.79 17.05
CA PRO A 420 24.36 -12.53 15.86
C PRO A 420 23.03 -12.00 15.29
N ILE A 421 23.00 -10.71 14.95
CA ILE A 421 21.77 -10.02 14.53
C ILE A 421 21.98 -9.22 13.25
N GLU A 422 23.03 -9.52 12.49
CA GLU A 422 23.22 -8.95 11.16
C GLU A 422 22.14 -9.48 10.23
N HIS A 423 21.60 -8.57 9.42
CA HIS A 423 20.60 -8.90 8.41
C HIS A 423 20.57 -7.82 7.35
N SER A 424 20.18 -8.21 6.15
CA SER A 424 19.85 -7.26 5.08
C SER A 424 18.53 -7.61 4.42
N VAL A 425 17.87 -6.58 3.91
CA VAL A 425 16.58 -6.69 3.23
C VAL A 425 16.56 -5.81 1.99
N THR A 426 15.69 -6.15 1.03
CA THR A 426 15.40 -5.25 -0.10
C THR A 426 14.15 -4.45 0.20
N VAL A 427 14.29 -3.15 0.40
CA VAL A 427 13.16 -2.23 0.53
C VAL A 427 12.62 -1.94 -0.86
N VAL A 428 11.37 -2.33 -1.09
CA VAL A 428 10.70 -2.19 -2.39
C VAL A 428 9.38 -1.47 -2.27
N GLY A 429 8.93 -1.09 -1.07
CA GLY A 429 7.76 -0.24 -0.95
C GLY A 429 7.82 0.69 0.24
N VAL A 430 7.06 1.77 0.15
CA VAL A 430 6.96 2.76 1.20
C VAL A 430 5.53 3.28 1.24
N SER A 431 4.94 3.26 2.43
CA SER A 431 3.73 4.00 2.79
C SER A 431 4.14 5.18 3.67
N ASN A 432 3.17 5.97 4.13
CA ASN A 432 3.43 7.08 5.04
C ASN A 432 4.01 6.66 6.40
N ASP A 433 3.73 5.45 6.87
CA ASP A 433 4.10 4.96 8.20
C ASP A 433 4.91 3.67 8.21
N SER A 434 5.08 3.04 7.04
CA SER A 434 5.71 1.73 6.90
C SER A 434 6.58 1.64 5.65
N VAL A 435 7.45 0.65 5.62
CA VAL A 435 8.17 0.19 4.44
C VAL A 435 7.77 -1.25 4.14
N TYR A 436 7.67 -1.57 2.86
CA TYR A 436 7.51 -2.93 2.39
C TYR A 436 8.88 -3.48 2.01
N VAL A 437 9.28 -4.55 2.68
CA VAL A 437 10.59 -5.17 2.52
C VAL A 437 10.43 -6.59 2.03
N LEU A 438 11.26 -6.98 1.08
CA LEU A 438 11.51 -8.37 0.74
C LEU A 438 12.58 -8.88 1.70
N ASN A 439 12.15 -9.62 2.73
CA ASN A 439 13.06 -10.16 3.74
C ASN A 439 13.53 -11.55 3.29
N PRO A 440 14.84 -11.78 3.06
CA PRO A 440 15.37 -13.04 2.55
C PRO A 440 15.06 -14.28 3.40
N TRP A 441 14.76 -14.10 4.70
CA TRP A 441 14.48 -15.20 5.63
C TRP A 441 12.98 -15.37 5.90
N PHE A 442 12.29 -14.27 6.15
CA PHE A 442 10.89 -14.27 6.60
C PHE A 442 9.87 -14.03 5.50
N GLY A 443 10.34 -13.72 4.29
CA GLY A 443 9.47 -13.37 3.17
C GLY A 443 9.03 -11.90 3.16
N PRO A 444 8.27 -11.51 2.13
CA PRO A 444 7.80 -10.14 1.97
C PRO A 444 6.90 -9.67 3.11
N GLN A 445 7.17 -8.49 3.67
CA GLN A 445 6.43 -7.97 4.82
C GLN A 445 6.42 -6.44 4.89
N TRP A 446 5.37 -5.89 5.50
CA TRP A 446 5.34 -4.49 5.91
C TRP A 446 5.95 -4.33 7.30
N VAL A 447 6.84 -3.36 7.44
CA VAL A 447 7.50 -3.00 8.69
C VAL A 447 7.24 -1.52 8.94
N SER A 448 6.80 -1.13 10.14
CA SER A 448 6.62 0.29 10.43
C SER A 448 7.95 1.04 10.26
N ARG A 449 7.91 2.31 9.85
CA ARG A 449 9.10 3.15 9.68
C ARG A 449 9.90 3.24 10.97
N SER A 450 9.23 3.35 12.12
CA SER A 450 9.92 3.39 13.42
C SER A 450 10.66 2.08 13.73
N THR A 451 10.07 0.94 13.41
CA THR A 451 10.71 -0.37 13.57
C THR A 451 11.86 -0.57 12.58
N PHE A 452 11.67 -0.18 11.31
CA PHE A 452 12.74 -0.20 10.30
C PHE A 452 13.90 0.70 10.71
N GLU A 453 13.65 1.96 11.07
CA GLU A 453 14.67 2.94 11.46
C GLU A 453 15.45 2.50 12.70
N ALA A 454 14.77 1.88 13.67
CA ALA A 454 15.41 1.34 14.87
C ALA A 454 16.41 0.22 14.54
N GLY A 455 16.07 -0.69 13.62
CA GLY A 455 17.02 -1.72 13.17
C GLY A 455 18.11 -1.16 12.25
N TYR A 456 17.75 -0.25 11.35
CA TYR A 456 18.62 0.35 10.34
C TYR A 456 19.76 1.21 10.94
N VAL A 457 19.49 1.90 12.06
CA VAL A 457 20.50 2.72 12.73
C VAL A 457 21.61 1.89 13.40
N THR A 458 21.33 0.62 13.74
CA THR A 458 22.34 -0.34 14.25
C THR A 458 23.51 -0.44 13.27
N TYR A 459 23.22 -0.55 11.97
CA TYR A 459 24.20 -0.63 10.89
C TYR A 459 24.53 0.73 10.28
N ARG A 460 24.46 1.81 11.07
CA ARG A 460 24.82 3.18 10.65
C ARG A 460 24.08 3.64 9.39
N GLN A 461 22.84 3.22 9.20
CA GLN A 461 22.06 3.61 8.02
C GLN A 461 22.78 3.21 6.71
N MET A 462 23.25 1.97 6.67
CA MET A 462 23.99 1.41 5.54
C MET A 462 23.01 0.90 4.47
N ALA A 463 23.16 1.39 3.24
CA ALA A 463 22.32 0.99 2.12
C ALA A 463 23.03 1.04 0.76
N VAL A 464 22.43 0.38 -0.23
CA VAL A 464 22.74 0.47 -1.66
C VAL A 464 21.44 0.71 -2.42
N ILE A 465 21.35 1.83 -3.12
CA ILE A 465 20.20 2.23 -3.93
C ILE A 465 20.48 1.90 -5.39
N LEU A 466 19.63 1.07 -5.99
CA LEU A 466 19.73 0.62 -7.38
C LEU A 466 18.68 1.33 -8.24
N GLN A 467 19.02 1.69 -9.49
CA GLN A 467 18.08 2.29 -10.45
C GLN A 467 16.89 1.39 -10.76
#